data_AF-Q47FJ4-F1
#
_entry.id   AF-Q47FJ4-F1
#
_cell.length_a   1.000
_cell.length_b   1.000
_cell.length_c   1.000
_cell.angle_alpha   90.00
_cell.angle_beta   90.00
_cell.angle_gamma   90.00
#
_symmetry.space_group_name_H-M   'P 1'
#
loop_
_entity.id
_entity.type
_entity.pdbx_description
1 polymer ?
#
loop_
_entity_poly.entity_id
_entity_poly.type
_entity_poly.pdbx_seq_one_letter_code
_entity_poly.pdbx_strand_id
1 'polypeptide(L)'
;MSFFLISAARAIIEMLGLCLLGQGMLYILAGRRRANNRIYQLFDLLTKAPRRGVAALLPRSSNESVIGIASFALLLLLWAGLAFVRKFV
;
A
#
# COMPACT_ATOMS: atom_id res chain seq x y z
N MET A 1 -14.48 14.79 17.24
CA MET A 1 -14.34 13.35 16.90
C MET A 1 -13.78 13.12 15.49
N SER A 2 -14.31 13.78 14.45
CA SER A 2 -13.98 13.50 13.03
C SER A 2 -12.51 13.75 12.64
N PHE A 3 -11.85 14.77 13.19
CA PHE A 3 -10.44 15.07 12.91
C PHE A 3 -9.47 13.97 13.38
N PHE A 4 -9.80 13.26 14.46
CA PHE A 4 -8.98 12.16 14.97
C PHE A 4 -9.04 10.96 14.02
N LEU A 5 -10.23 10.59 13.55
CA LEU A 5 -10.41 9.50 12.59
C LEU A 5 -9.65 9.75 11.29
N ILE A 6 -9.71 10.97 10.75
CA ILE A 6 -8.99 11.33 9.51
C ILE A 6 -7.48 11.22 9.73
N SER A 7 -6.99 11.68 10.89
CA SER A 7 -5.56 11.62 11.20
C SER A 7 -5.06 10.19 11.44
N ALA A 8 -5.86 9.36 12.12
CA ALA A 8 -5.58 7.94 12.32
C ALA A 8 -5.56 7.18 10.99
N ALA A 9 -6.57 7.39 10.14
CA ALA A 9 -6.63 6.78 8.81
C ALA A 9 -5.42 7.19 7.94
N ARG A 10 -5.03 8.47 7.99
CA ARG A 10 -3.85 8.96 7.28
C ARG A 10 -2.56 8.28 7.74
N ALA A 11 -2.36 8.13 9.05
CA ALA A 11 -1.20 7.43 9.61
C ALA A 11 -1.16 5.95 9.19
N ILE A 12 -2.31 5.27 9.16
CA ILE A 12 -2.41 3.88 8.68
C ILE A 12 -2.05 3.80 7.19
N ILE A 13 -2.56 4.72 6.36
CA ILE A 13 -2.22 4.77 4.93
C ILE A 13 -0.71 5.01 4.73
N GLU A 14 -0.11 5.91 5.51
CA GLU A 14 1.33 6.19 5.48
C GLU A 14 2.14 4.93 5.81
N MET A 15 1.77 4.22 6.89
CA MET A 15 2.39 2.96 7.28
C MET A 15 2.27 1.89 6.18
N LEU A 16 1.10 1.76 5.56
CA LEU A 16 0.87 0.81 4.46
C LEU A 16 1.69 1.19 3.21
N GLY A 17 1.80 2.48 2.90
CA GLY A 17 2.63 3.00 1.82
C GLY A 17 4.11 2.67 2.04
N LEU A 18 4.63 2.89 3.25
CA LEU A 18 5.99 2.53 3.64
C LEU A 18 6.21 1.01 3.59
N CYS A 19 5.21 0.20 3.95
CA CYS A 19 5.30 -1.26 3.81
C CYS A 19 5.42 -1.70 2.35
N LEU A 20 4.65 -1.11 1.43
CA LEU A 20 4.79 -1.40 -0.01
C LEU A 20 6.15 -0.97 -0.55
N LEU A 21 6.66 0.19 -0.12
CA LEU A 21 7.98 0.68 -0.48
C LEU A 21 9.07 -0.27 0.04
N GLY A 22 8.94 -0.72 1.30
CA GLY A 22 9.77 -1.74 1.91
C GLY A 22 9.73 -3.07 1.14
N GLN A 23 8.57 -3.53 0.68
CA GLN A 23 8.48 -4.71 -0.19
C GLN A 23 9.17 -4.50 -1.53
N GLY A 24 9.05 -3.33 -2.14
CA GLY A 24 9.77 -2.98 -3.37
C GLY A 24 11.29 -3.02 -3.16
N MET A 25 11.77 -2.46 -2.05
CA MET A 25 13.19 -2.47 -1.70
C MET A 25 13.69 -3.88 -1.39
N LEU A 26 12.94 -4.66 -0.61
CA LEU A 26 13.22 -6.08 -0.36
C LEU A 26 13.15 -6.90 -1.64
N TYR A 27 12.32 -6.54 -2.60
CA TYR A 27 12.26 -7.19 -3.90
C TYR A 27 13.55 -6.95 -4.69
N ILE A 28 14.09 -5.73 -4.68
CA ILE A 28 15.37 -5.40 -5.32
C ILE A 28 16.52 -6.12 -4.62
N LEU A 29 16.53 -6.16 -3.28
CA LEU A 29 17.62 -6.73 -2.48
C LEU A 29 17.62 -8.27 -2.46
N ALA A 30 16.47 -8.91 -2.26
CA ALA A 30 16.36 -10.36 -2.08
C ALA A 30 15.98 -11.12 -3.36
N GLY A 31 15.52 -10.41 -4.40
CA GLY A 31 15.17 -10.96 -5.71
C GLY A 31 14.24 -12.18 -5.60
N ARG A 32 14.68 -13.32 -6.15
CA ARG A 32 13.92 -14.58 -6.24
C ARG A 32 13.72 -15.29 -4.89
N ARG A 33 14.53 -15.01 -3.86
CA ARG A 33 14.38 -15.62 -2.51
C ARG A 33 13.38 -14.87 -1.61
N ARG A 34 12.71 -13.84 -2.12
CA ARG A 34 11.70 -13.02 -1.38
C ARG A 34 10.65 -13.83 -0.63
N ALA A 35 10.21 -14.97 -1.18
CA ALA A 35 9.15 -15.81 -0.59
C ALA A 35 9.55 -16.43 0.77
N ASN A 36 10.84 -16.64 1.02
CA ASN A 36 11.31 -17.21 2.30
C ASN A 36 11.56 -16.13 3.37
N ASN A 37 11.43 -14.84 3.02
CA ASN A 37 11.67 -13.76 3.96
C ASN A 37 10.40 -13.46 4.77
N ARG A 38 10.41 -13.76 6.07
CA ARG A 38 9.28 -13.50 6.98
C ARG A 38 8.85 -12.04 6.98
N ILE A 39 9.80 -11.11 6.83
CA ILE A 39 9.50 -9.66 6.78
C ILE A 39 8.70 -9.32 5.52
N TYR A 40 9.06 -9.92 4.38
CA TYR A 40 8.33 -9.74 3.13
C TYR A 40 6.90 -10.28 3.24
N GLN A 41 6.71 -11.44 3.87
CA GLN A 41 5.39 -12.02 4.12
C GLN A 41 4.54 -11.16 5.07
N LEU A 42 5.15 -10.55 6.09
CA LEU A 42 4.45 -9.65 7.00
C LEU A 42 3.92 -8.42 6.26
N PHE A 43 4.78 -7.78 5.45
CA PHE A 43 4.35 -6.66 4.62
C PHE A 43 3.34 -7.08 3.55
N ASP A 44 3.46 -8.29 2.99
CA ASP A 44 2.47 -8.83 2.05
C ASP A 44 1.10 -8.99 2.70
N LEU A 45 1.08 -9.51 3.93
CA LEU A 45 -0.15 -9.66 4.71
C LEU A 45 -0.80 -8.29 5.01
N LEU A 46 0.00 -7.31 5.43
CA LEU A 46 -0.46 -5.94 5.71
C LEU A 46 -1.00 -5.24 4.46
N THR A 47 -0.34 -5.44 3.32
CA THR A 47 -0.68 -4.77 2.05
C THR A 47 -1.69 -5.55 1.21
N LYS A 48 -2.16 -6.70 1.70
CA LYS A 48 -3.11 -7.58 1.01
C LYS A 48 -4.45 -6.90 0.73
N ALA A 49 -4.98 -6.15 1.69
CA ALA A 49 -6.25 -5.44 1.55
C ALA A 49 -6.21 -4.38 0.43
N PRO A 50 -5.27 -3.41 0.42
CA PRO A 50 -5.18 -2.44 -0.66
C PRO A 50 -4.87 -3.09 -2.01
N ARG A 51 -3.99 -4.10 -2.06
CA ARG A 51 -3.71 -4.85 -3.30
C ARG A 51 -4.94 -5.55 -3.86
N ARG A 52 -5.79 -6.10 -3.01
CA ARG A 52 -7.03 -6.75 -3.44
C ARG A 52 -8.03 -5.75 -3.98
N GLY A 53 -8.08 -4.54 -3.40
CA GLY A 53 -8.85 -3.42 -3.95
C GLY A 53 -8.37 -3.02 -5.35
N VAL A 54 -7.06 -2.86 -5.53
CA VAL A 54 -6.48 -2.54 -6.85
C VAL A 54 -6.65 -3.69 -7.84
N ALA A 55 -6.47 -4.94 -7.42
CA ALA A 55 -6.66 -6.11 -8.27
C ALA A 55 -8.13 -6.35 -8.68
N ALA A 56 -9.09 -5.77 -7.96
CA ALA A 56 -10.49 -5.76 -8.39
C ALA A 56 -10.75 -4.69 -9.48
N LEU A 57 -9.96 -3.62 -9.48
CA LEU A 57 -10.02 -2.54 -10.49
C LEU A 57 -9.20 -2.86 -11.74
N LEU A 58 -8.07 -3.57 -11.60
CA LEU A 58 -7.20 -3.97 -12.70
C LEU A 58 -7.58 -5.36 -13.26
N PRO A 59 -7.41 -5.60 -14.57
CA PRO A 59 -7.64 -6.90 -15.17
C PRO A 59 -6.69 -7.96 -14.59
N ARG A 60 -7.20 -9.18 -14.44
CA ARG A 60 -6.53 -10.33 -13.78
C ARG A 60 -5.20 -10.77 -14.42
N SER A 61 -4.85 -10.21 -15.58
CA SER A 61 -3.64 -10.50 -16.35
C SER A 61 -2.46 -9.56 -16.05
N SER A 62 -2.61 -8.61 -15.12
CA SER A 62 -1.55 -7.68 -14.76
C SER A 62 -0.45 -8.34 -13.93
N ASN A 63 0.80 -8.03 -14.26
CA ASN A 63 1.98 -8.49 -13.51
C ASN A 63 1.89 -8.10 -12.02
N GLU A 64 2.33 -8.99 -11.13
CA GLU A 64 2.32 -8.76 -9.66
C GLU A 64 3.01 -7.45 -9.27
N SER A 65 4.09 -7.09 -9.98
CA SER A 65 4.81 -5.83 -9.81
C SER A 65 3.95 -4.61 -10.14
N VAL A 66 3.13 -4.68 -11.19
CA VAL A 66 2.24 -3.59 -11.59
C VAL A 66 1.13 -3.40 -10.56
N ILE A 67 0.56 -4.50 -10.04
CA ILE A 67 -0.44 -4.44 -8.97
C ILE A 67 0.16 -3.80 -7.71
N GLY A 68 1.41 -4.14 -7.36
CA GLY A 68 2.12 -3.51 -6.24
C GLY A 68 2.31 -2.00 -6.42
N ILE A 69 2.80 -1.57 -7.60
CA ILE A 69 3.01 -0.15 -7.92
C ILE A 69 1.67 0.59 -7.95
N ALA A 70 0.64 0.03 -8.58
CA ALA A 70 -0.69 0.61 -8.63
C ALA A 70 -1.33 0.72 -7.23
N SER A 71 -1.10 -0.25 -6.35
CA SER A 71 -1.54 -0.18 -4.95
C SER A 71 -0.85 0.93 -4.18
N PHE A 72 0.45 1.15 -4.44
CA PHE A 72 1.18 2.25 -3.84
C PHE A 72 0.66 3.60 -4.35
N ALA A 73 0.45 3.74 -5.66
CA ALA A 73 -0.15 4.94 -6.24
C ALA A 73 -1.55 5.22 -5.67
N LEU A 74 -2.39 4.19 -5.53
CA LEU A 74 -3.72 4.32 -4.94
C LEU A 74 -3.66 4.75 -3.47
N LEU A 75 -2.77 4.18 -2.66
CA LEU A 75 -2.56 4.61 -1.28
C LEU A 75 -2.03 6.05 -1.20
N LEU A 76 -1.14 6.45 -2.10
CA LEU A 76 -0.66 7.83 -2.20
C LEU A 76 -1.80 8.81 -2.51
N LEU A 77 -2.66 8.46 -3.47
CA LEU A 77 -3.83 9.25 -3.81
C LEU A 77 -4.82 9.33 -2.65
N LEU A 78 -5.07 8.22 -1.95
CA LEU A 78 -5.91 8.19 -0.75
C LEU A 78 -5.34 9.08 0.37
N TRP A 79 -4.02 9.03 0.58
CA TRP A 79 -3.33 9.86 1.56
C TRP A 79 -3.43 11.36 1.24
N ALA A 80 -3.20 11.72 -0.03
CA ALA A 80 -3.33 13.09 -0.51
C ALA A 80 -4.79 13.58 -0.47
N GLY A 81 -5.74 12.71 -0.85
CA GLY A 81 -7.18 12.97 -0.77
C GLY A 81 -7.62 13.24 0.67
N LEU A 82 -7.18 12.43 1.64
CA LEU A 82 -7.44 12.66 3.06
C LEU A 82 -6.85 13.98 3.56
N ALA A 83 -5.66 14.35 3.07
CA ALA A 83 -5.04 15.63 3.38
C ALA A 83 -5.90 16.81 2.87
N PHE A 84 -6.45 16.66 1.66
CA PHE A 84 -7.30 17.66 1.05
C PHE A 84 -8.64 17.76 1.77
N VAL A 85 -9.29 16.64 2.08
CA VAL A 85 -10.52 16.60 2.88
C VAL A 85 -10.31 17.26 4.25
N ARG A 86 -9.18 17.00 4.92
CA ARG A 86 -8.83 17.67 6.19
C ARG A 86 -8.70 19.19 6.04
N LYS A 87 -8.30 19.68 4.87
CA LYS A 87 -8.17 21.12 4.59
C LYS A 87 -9.51 21.78 4.28
N PHE A 88 -10.48 21.01 3.77
CA PHE A 88 -11.83 21.48 3.43
C PHE A 88 -12.86 21.33 4.57
N VAL A 89 -12.56 20.49 5.57
CA VAL A 89 -13.35 20.30 6.80
C VAL A 89 -12.90 21.21 7.93
#